data_AF-W2FMZ7-F1
#
_entry.id   AF-W2FMZ7-F1
#
_cell.length_a   1.000
_cell.length_b   1.000
_cell.length_c   1.000
_cell.angle_alpha   90.00
_cell.angle_beta   90.00
_cell.angle_gamma   90.00
#
_symmetry.space_group_name_H-M   'P 1'
#
loop_
_entity.id
_entity.type
_entity.pdbx_description
1 polymer ?
#
loop_
_entity_poly.entity_id
_entity_poly.type
_entity_poly.pdbx_seq_one_letter_code
_entity_poly.pdbx_strand_id
1 'polypeptide(L)'
;ARCVSETMENVCIIDTSNEIGGDGLVPHECVGWARRMMVPSLEAQAGVMVECVQNHTVETLIVDEIGRKAEVLAASTVRQRGPRLIASAHGDFRALIKNPDLKGLVGGSQQVIVGDKEAKASNQGKLQTQRAGNPIFDVIVELDHVVRGRCRIIWDVAKAVDNVLEGNDYSFETRRWDASTRGVQVLSDL
;
A
#
# COMPACT_ATOMS: atom_id res chain seq x y z
N ALA A 1 12.68 -3.90 -18.52
CA ALA A 1 12.10 -3.22 -17.35
C ALA A 1 13.22 -2.80 -16.40
N ARG A 2 12.98 -1.92 -15.42
CA ARG A 2 13.95 -1.74 -14.31
C ARG A 2 13.92 -2.96 -13.40
N CYS A 3 15.04 -3.24 -12.76
CA CYS A 3 15.20 -4.35 -11.83
C CYS A 3 14.64 -3.98 -10.45
N VAL A 4 13.95 -4.91 -9.79
CA VAL A 4 13.40 -4.72 -8.44
C VAL A 4 14.43 -4.96 -7.34
N SER A 5 15.51 -5.69 -7.63
CA SER A 5 16.59 -5.96 -6.69
C SER A 5 17.93 -6.03 -7.41
N GLU A 6 18.85 -5.17 -6.99
CA GLU A 6 20.26 -5.27 -7.33
C GLU A 6 20.98 -6.19 -6.33
N THR A 7 22.25 -6.53 -6.58
CA THR A 7 23.07 -7.31 -5.64
C THR A 7 23.23 -6.52 -4.35
N MET A 8 22.82 -7.08 -3.20
CA MET A 8 23.03 -6.63 -1.79
C MET A 8 21.78 -6.30 -0.97
N GLU A 9 20.58 -6.22 -1.55
CA GLU A 9 19.33 -6.13 -0.76
C GLU A 9 18.60 -7.47 -0.74
N ASN A 10 18.14 -7.88 0.44
CA ASN A 10 17.38 -9.11 0.60
C ASN A 10 15.90 -8.88 0.29
N VAL A 11 15.58 -8.85 -1.00
CA VAL A 11 14.22 -8.66 -1.51
C VAL A 11 13.49 -10.00 -1.66
N CYS A 12 12.28 -10.11 -1.10
CA CYS A 12 11.36 -11.24 -1.27
C CYS A 12 10.12 -10.74 -2.03
N ILE A 13 9.70 -11.49 -3.05
CA ILE A 13 8.49 -11.22 -3.83
C ILE A 13 7.48 -12.34 -3.54
N ILE A 14 6.30 -11.97 -3.06
CA ILE A 14 5.12 -12.83 -3.02
C ILE A 14 4.32 -12.54 -4.29
N ASP A 15 4.33 -13.48 -5.22
CA ASP A 15 3.74 -13.33 -6.55
C ASP A 15 2.69 -14.43 -6.76
N THR A 16 1.43 -14.06 -6.59
CA THR A 16 0.30 -15.00 -6.55
C THR A 16 -0.25 -15.24 -7.94
N SER A 17 -0.34 -14.18 -8.75
CA SER A 17 -0.95 -14.21 -10.08
C SER A 17 0.08 -14.16 -11.24
N ASN A 18 1.37 -14.34 -10.94
CA ASN A 18 2.48 -14.21 -11.90
C ASN A 18 2.59 -12.82 -12.55
N GLU A 19 2.08 -11.77 -11.93
CA GLU A 19 2.09 -10.42 -12.52
C GLU A 19 3.47 -9.77 -12.50
N ILE A 20 4.35 -10.22 -11.59
CA ILE A 20 5.71 -9.69 -11.47
C ILE A 20 6.70 -10.55 -12.26
N GLY A 21 6.73 -11.85 -11.98
CA GLY A 21 7.67 -12.79 -12.58
C GLY A 21 7.26 -13.31 -13.96
N GLY A 22 6.00 -13.16 -14.36
CA GLY A 22 5.45 -13.71 -15.59
C GLY A 22 5.26 -15.23 -15.55
N ASP A 23 4.51 -15.75 -16.52
CA ASP A 23 4.14 -17.17 -16.64
C ASP A 23 5.23 -18.04 -17.30
N GLY A 24 6.36 -17.45 -17.67
CA GLY A 24 7.46 -18.16 -18.32
C GLY A 24 8.17 -19.13 -17.37
N LEU A 25 8.81 -20.16 -17.94
CA LEU A 25 9.71 -21.07 -17.20
C LEU A 25 10.89 -20.32 -16.56
N VAL A 26 11.30 -19.21 -17.18
CA VAL A 26 12.30 -18.28 -16.65
C VAL A 26 11.55 -17.02 -16.22
N PRO A 27 11.67 -16.59 -14.96
CA PRO A 27 11.07 -15.33 -14.51
C PRO A 27 11.56 -14.14 -15.32
N HIS A 28 10.71 -13.14 -15.50
CA HIS A 28 11.05 -11.91 -16.16
C HIS A 28 12.25 -11.22 -15.49
N GLU A 29 13.15 -10.64 -16.29
CA GLU A 29 14.42 -10.04 -15.83
C GLU A 29 14.25 -8.93 -14.78
N CYS A 30 13.04 -8.37 -14.64
CA CYS A 30 12.74 -7.39 -13.62
C CYS A 30 12.95 -7.94 -12.20
N VAL A 31 12.84 -9.25 -11.98
CA VAL A 31 13.01 -9.88 -10.66
C VAL A 31 14.44 -9.70 -10.13
N GLY A 32 15.43 -9.74 -11.01
CA GLY A 32 16.84 -9.59 -10.61
C GLY A 32 17.28 -10.62 -9.58
N TRP A 33 17.84 -10.12 -8.48
CA TRP A 33 18.33 -10.92 -7.36
C TRP A 33 17.28 -11.22 -6.29
N ALA A 34 16.04 -10.75 -6.47
CA ALA A 34 14.99 -10.99 -5.52
C ALA A 34 14.62 -12.48 -5.50
N ARG A 35 14.31 -12.99 -4.30
CA ARG A 35 13.72 -14.32 -4.16
C ARG A 35 12.23 -14.23 -4.43
N ARG A 36 11.71 -15.17 -5.21
CA ARG A 36 10.29 -15.28 -5.53
C ARG A 36 9.69 -16.44 -4.75
N MET A 37 8.66 -16.17 -3.97
CA MET A 37 7.84 -17.17 -3.30
C MET A 37 6.52 -17.30 -4.04
N MET A 38 6.28 -18.50 -4.57
CA MET A 38 5.02 -18.85 -5.22
C MET A 38 3.97 -19.16 -4.17
N VAL A 39 2.76 -18.63 -4.39
CA VAL A 39 1.63 -18.89 -3.49
C VAL A 39 0.79 -20.02 -4.08
N PRO A 40 0.49 -21.09 -3.31
CA PRO A 40 -0.24 -22.25 -3.83
C PRO A 40 -1.74 -21.99 -4.07
N SER A 41 -2.32 -21.01 -3.38
CA SER A 41 -3.68 -20.51 -3.61
C SER A 41 -3.86 -19.11 -3.00
N LEU A 42 -4.88 -18.37 -3.43
CA LEU A 42 -5.17 -17.03 -2.91
C LEU A 42 -5.35 -17.02 -1.38
N GLU A 43 -5.91 -18.08 -0.80
CA GLU A 43 -6.14 -18.22 0.65
C GLU A 43 -4.82 -18.44 1.42
N ALA A 44 -3.79 -18.98 0.77
CA ALA A 44 -2.50 -19.25 1.39
C ALA A 44 -1.60 -18.01 1.47
N GLN A 45 -1.90 -16.95 0.70
CA GLN A 45 -1.05 -15.77 0.56
C GLN A 45 -0.69 -15.13 1.91
N ALA A 46 -1.67 -14.96 2.80
CA ALA A 46 -1.45 -14.41 4.13
C ALA A 46 -0.44 -15.22 4.96
N GLY A 47 -0.49 -16.55 4.86
CA GLY A 47 0.47 -17.45 5.53
C GLY A 47 1.87 -17.31 4.93
N VAL A 48 1.97 -17.30 3.60
CA VAL A 48 3.23 -17.14 2.87
C VAL A 48 3.91 -15.80 3.20
N MET A 49 3.15 -14.71 3.32
CA MET A 49 3.66 -13.41 3.74
C MET A 49 4.35 -13.47 5.11
N VAL A 50 3.71 -14.12 6.09
CA VAL A 50 4.24 -14.27 7.45
C VAL A 50 5.44 -15.21 7.48
N GLU A 51 5.39 -16.31 6.71
CA GLU A 51 6.49 -17.26 6.58
C GLU A 51 7.73 -16.60 5.97
N CYS A 52 7.57 -15.77 4.91
CA CYS A 52 8.71 -15.11 4.29
C CYS A 52 9.49 -14.30 5.33
N VAL A 53 8.81 -13.47 6.12
CA VAL A 53 9.48 -12.63 7.12
C VAL A 53 9.98 -13.40 8.34
N GLN A 54 9.47 -14.60 8.60
CA GLN A 54 9.94 -15.45 9.69
C GLN A 54 11.26 -16.15 9.36
N ASN A 55 11.40 -16.63 8.13
CA ASN A 55 12.45 -17.59 7.79
C ASN A 55 13.55 -17.04 6.89
N HIS A 56 13.36 -15.85 6.31
CA HIS A 56 14.18 -15.40 5.18
C HIS A 56 14.96 -14.11 5.41
N THR A 57 14.95 -13.52 6.62
CA THR A 57 15.68 -12.26 6.97
C THR A 57 15.47 -11.16 5.93
N VAL A 58 14.21 -10.93 5.57
CA VAL A 58 13.80 -10.04 4.47
C VAL A 58 14.05 -8.58 4.84
N GLU A 59 14.64 -7.81 3.93
CA GLU A 59 14.78 -6.35 4.07
C GLU A 59 13.64 -5.61 3.37
N THR A 60 13.25 -6.10 2.18
CA THR A 60 12.07 -5.60 1.44
C THR A 60 11.17 -6.75 1.02
N LEU A 61 9.90 -6.70 1.42
CA LEU A 61 8.86 -7.61 0.94
C LEU A 61 8.00 -6.89 -0.11
N ILE A 62 7.93 -7.46 -1.31
CA ILE A 62 7.04 -7.03 -2.39
C ILE A 62 5.90 -8.04 -2.46
N VAL A 63 4.66 -7.59 -2.37
CA VAL A 63 3.46 -8.42 -2.56
C VAL A 63 2.75 -7.91 -3.80
N ASP A 64 2.37 -8.81 -4.72
CA ASP A 64 1.71 -8.42 -5.96
C ASP A 64 0.45 -7.59 -5.70
N GLU A 65 -0.50 -8.12 -4.92
CA GLU A 65 -1.76 -7.47 -4.55
C GLU A 65 -2.21 -7.89 -3.15
N ILE A 66 -2.65 -6.92 -2.34
CA ILE A 66 -3.40 -7.17 -1.11
C ILE A 66 -4.87 -6.84 -1.37
N GLY A 67 -5.70 -7.89 -1.45
CA GLY A 67 -7.12 -7.83 -1.79
C GLY A 67 -8.05 -8.40 -0.72
N ARG A 68 -7.54 -9.03 0.34
CA ARG A 68 -8.36 -9.69 1.37
C ARG A 68 -8.01 -9.27 2.79
N LYS A 69 -9.01 -9.34 3.68
CA LYS A 69 -8.85 -9.04 5.11
C LYS A 69 -7.74 -9.85 5.79
N ALA A 70 -7.57 -11.12 5.43
CA ALA A 70 -6.50 -11.96 6.00
C ALA A 70 -5.11 -11.45 5.62
N GLU A 71 -4.93 -10.99 4.38
CA GLU A 71 -3.68 -10.42 3.88
C GLU A 71 -3.37 -9.07 4.55
N VAL A 72 -4.38 -8.26 4.87
CA VAL A 72 -4.21 -7.01 5.66
C VAL A 72 -3.68 -7.31 7.07
N LEU A 73 -4.19 -8.35 7.73
CA LEU A 73 -3.69 -8.77 9.04
C LEU A 73 -2.25 -9.32 8.94
N ALA A 74 -1.94 -10.05 7.88
CA ALA A 74 -0.58 -10.51 7.59
C ALA A 74 0.37 -9.33 7.34
N ALA A 75 -0.05 -8.33 6.55
CA ALA A 75 0.70 -7.12 6.27
C ALA A 75 1.02 -6.33 7.56
N SER A 76 0.07 -6.27 8.49
CA SER A 76 0.30 -5.68 9.82
C SER A 76 1.38 -6.44 10.61
N THR A 77 1.32 -7.78 10.60
CA THR A 77 2.33 -8.64 11.23
C THR A 77 3.71 -8.48 10.58
N VAL A 78 3.75 -8.40 9.25
CA VAL A 78 4.96 -8.12 8.47
C VAL A 78 5.55 -6.78 8.86
N ARG A 79 4.74 -5.71 8.91
CA ARG A 79 5.19 -4.36 9.27
C ARG A 79 5.83 -4.29 10.66
N GLN A 80 5.32 -5.04 11.62
CA GLN A 80 5.87 -5.14 12.97
C GLN A 80 7.24 -5.82 13.03
N ARG A 81 7.57 -6.66 12.05
CA ARG A 81 8.87 -7.36 11.96
C ARG A 81 9.97 -6.53 11.31
N GLY A 82 9.63 -5.35 10.75
CA GLY A 82 10.59 -4.37 10.27
C GLY A 82 10.96 -4.33 8.78
N PRO A 83 10.64 -5.31 7.89
CA PRO A 83 10.95 -5.13 6.48
C PRO A 83 10.16 -3.97 5.88
N ARG A 84 10.73 -3.35 4.85
CA ARG A 84 10.01 -2.44 3.97
C ARG A 84 8.96 -3.25 3.21
N LEU A 85 7.69 -2.88 3.34
CA LEU A 85 6.60 -3.53 2.61
C LEU A 85 6.20 -2.68 1.40
N ILE A 86 6.08 -3.33 0.25
CA ILE A 86 5.57 -2.76 -1.00
C ILE A 86 4.45 -3.68 -1.47
N ALA A 87 3.28 -3.12 -1.78
CA ALA A 87 2.19 -3.90 -2.34
C ALA A 87 1.30 -3.06 -3.25
N SER A 88 0.59 -3.70 -4.16
CA SER A 88 -0.57 -3.09 -4.80
C SER A 88 -1.86 -3.42 -4.02
N ALA A 89 -2.91 -2.64 -4.24
CA ALA A 89 -4.25 -2.92 -3.78
C ALA A 89 -5.24 -2.28 -4.77
N HIS A 90 -6.40 -2.91 -4.95
CA HIS A 90 -7.41 -2.39 -5.86
C HIS A 90 -8.19 -1.21 -5.26
N GLY A 91 -8.35 -0.15 -6.05
CA GLY A 91 -9.17 1.03 -5.73
C GLY A 91 -8.34 2.31 -5.52
N ASP A 92 -9.04 3.45 -5.46
CA ASP A 92 -8.43 4.72 -5.10
C ASP A 92 -8.32 4.89 -3.57
N PHE A 93 -7.55 5.88 -3.12
CA PHE A 93 -7.31 6.14 -1.70
C PHE A 93 -8.61 6.36 -0.89
N ARG A 94 -9.59 7.09 -1.44
CA ARG A 94 -10.85 7.37 -0.74
C ARG A 94 -11.73 6.12 -0.65
N ALA A 95 -11.72 5.29 -1.69
CA ALA A 95 -12.41 4.00 -1.68
C ALA A 95 -11.77 3.04 -0.65
N LEU A 96 -10.45 3.06 -0.52
CA LEU A 96 -9.70 2.22 0.42
C LEU A 96 -10.09 2.50 1.88
N ILE A 97 -10.27 3.76 2.26
CA ILE A 97 -10.71 4.17 3.62
C ILE A 97 -12.10 3.59 3.97
N LYS A 98 -12.99 3.47 2.97
CA LYS A 98 -14.36 2.99 3.14
C LYS A 98 -14.47 1.47 3.05
N ASN A 99 -13.47 0.79 2.50
CA ASN A 99 -13.49 -0.64 2.30
C ASN A 99 -13.36 -1.37 3.66
N PRO A 100 -14.35 -2.18 4.08
CA PRO A 100 -14.33 -2.84 5.39
C PRO A 100 -13.18 -3.85 5.55
N ASP A 101 -12.73 -4.46 4.46
CA ASP A 101 -11.68 -5.47 4.47
C ASP A 101 -10.29 -4.86 4.32
N LEU A 102 -10.17 -3.81 3.49
CA LEU A 102 -8.87 -3.23 3.12
C LEU A 102 -8.49 -1.95 3.86
N LYS A 103 -9.43 -1.27 4.55
CA LYS A 103 -9.13 -0.02 5.27
C LYS A 103 -8.00 -0.13 6.29
N GLY A 104 -7.72 -1.35 6.79
CA GLY A 104 -6.59 -1.59 7.69
C GLY A 104 -5.23 -1.21 7.08
N LEU A 105 -5.09 -1.27 5.75
CA LEU A 105 -3.87 -0.85 5.04
C LEU A 105 -3.53 0.62 5.29
N VAL A 106 -4.55 1.46 5.49
CA VAL A 106 -4.43 2.90 5.74
C VAL A 106 -4.76 3.28 7.19
N GLY A 107 -4.71 2.31 8.11
CA GLY A 107 -4.89 2.55 9.54
C GLY A 107 -6.34 2.42 10.03
N GLY A 108 -7.27 2.10 9.12
CA GLY A 108 -8.67 1.82 9.44
C GLY A 108 -9.46 3.03 9.94
N SER A 109 -10.71 2.78 10.31
CA SER A 109 -11.62 3.79 10.86
C SER A 109 -12.52 3.18 11.91
N GLN A 110 -12.79 3.95 12.96
CA GLN A 110 -13.62 3.57 14.11
C GLN A 110 -14.50 4.74 14.55
N GLN A 111 -15.64 4.43 15.16
CA GLN A 111 -16.49 5.44 15.79
C GLN A 111 -16.08 5.61 17.26
N VAL A 112 -15.88 6.86 17.67
CA VAL A 112 -15.55 7.24 19.03
C VAL A 112 -16.54 8.28 19.55
N ILE A 113 -16.78 8.26 20.86
CA ILE A 113 -17.56 9.29 21.53
C ILE A 113 -16.58 10.30 22.12
N VAL A 114 -16.57 11.51 21.58
CA VAL A 114 -15.72 12.60 22.08
C VAL A 114 -16.42 13.42 23.16
N GLY A 115 -15.63 14.17 23.93
CA GLY A 115 -16.14 15.06 24.96
C GLY A 115 -16.84 16.30 24.39
N ASP A 116 -17.57 17.03 25.25
CA ASP A 116 -18.29 18.26 24.85
C ASP A 116 -17.39 19.35 24.28
N LYS A 117 -16.13 19.43 24.74
CA LYS A 117 -15.16 20.42 24.24
C LYS A 117 -14.75 20.12 22.79
N GLU A 118 -14.42 18.87 22.49
CA GLU A 118 -14.02 18.44 21.15
C GLU A 118 -15.18 18.48 20.16
N ALA A 119 -16.38 18.05 20.58
CA ALA A 119 -17.58 18.16 19.75
C ALA A 119 -17.89 19.61 19.35
N LYS A 120 -17.72 20.56 20.28
CA LYS A 120 -17.85 21.99 19.98
C LYS A 120 -16.74 22.53 19.09
N ALA A 121 -15.51 22.05 19.25
CA ALA A 121 -14.36 22.52 18.48
C ALA A 121 -14.41 22.03 17.02
N SER A 122 -14.89 20.81 16.77
CA SER A 122 -15.00 20.23 15.42
C SER A 122 -16.28 20.61 14.68
N ASN A 123 -17.23 21.30 15.33
CA ASN A 123 -18.60 21.51 14.84
C ASN A 123 -19.33 20.21 14.45
N GLN A 124 -18.91 19.06 14.99
CA GLN A 124 -19.53 17.76 14.75
C GLN A 124 -20.24 17.23 16.01
N GLY A 125 -21.07 16.20 15.82
CA GLY A 125 -21.69 15.50 16.95
C GLY A 125 -20.66 14.85 17.88
N LYS A 126 -21.12 14.37 19.04
CA LYS A 126 -20.28 13.61 19.98
C LYS A 126 -19.77 12.30 19.38
N LEU A 127 -20.53 11.69 18.48
CA LEU A 127 -20.12 10.50 17.76
C LEU A 127 -19.33 10.92 16.52
N GLN A 128 -18.03 10.68 16.54
CA GLN A 128 -17.11 11.05 15.46
C GLN A 128 -16.42 9.80 14.90
N THR A 129 -16.02 9.86 13.63
CA THR A 129 -15.21 8.81 13.02
C THR A 129 -13.76 9.24 13.04
N GLN A 130 -12.90 8.41 13.61
CA GLN A 130 -11.46 8.65 13.68
C GLN A 130 -10.69 7.45 13.14
N ARG A 131 -9.43 7.66 12.77
CA ARG A 131 -8.55 6.58 12.34
C ARG A 131 -8.30 5.61 13.51
N ALA A 132 -8.30 4.31 13.22
CA ALA A 132 -8.25 3.28 14.26
C ALA A 132 -6.82 2.96 14.74
N GLY A 133 -5.82 3.22 13.90
CA GLY A 133 -4.42 3.00 14.22
C GLY A 133 -3.51 3.57 13.13
N ASN A 134 -2.20 3.31 13.22
CA ASN A 134 -1.27 3.76 12.19
C ASN A 134 -1.48 3.02 10.87
N PRO A 135 -1.37 3.70 9.71
CA PRO A 135 -1.30 3.04 8.42
C PRO A 135 -0.22 1.96 8.39
N ILE A 136 -0.48 0.89 7.64
CA ILE A 136 0.55 -0.12 7.32
C ILE A 136 1.56 0.48 6.34
N PHE A 137 1.05 1.28 5.39
CA PHE A 137 1.83 1.95 4.37
C PHE A 137 1.89 3.45 4.65
N ASP A 138 3.11 3.98 4.71
CA ASP A 138 3.38 5.40 4.97
C ASP A 138 3.12 6.27 3.71
N VAL A 139 3.26 5.67 2.52
CA VAL A 139 3.11 6.32 1.21
C VAL A 139 2.15 5.53 0.33
N ILE A 140 1.27 6.23 -0.38
CA ILE A 140 0.43 5.65 -1.43
C ILE A 140 0.81 6.25 -2.78
N VAL A 141 0.95 5.38 -3.78
CA VAL A 141 1.05 5.77 -5.19
C VAL A 141 -0.22 5.31 -5.89
N GLU A 142 -1.10 6.24 -6.17
CA GLU A 142 -2.37 5.97 -6.83
C GLU A 142 -2.23 6.18 -8.33
N LEU A 143 -2.42 5.13 -9.11
CA LEU A 143 -2.33 5.19 -10.57
C LEU A 143 -3.59 5.82 -11.17
N ASP A 144 -3.39 6.69 -12.16
CA ASP A 144 -4.50 7.27 -12.91
C ASP A 144 -5.08 6.27 -13.92
N HIS A 145 -6.38 6.01 -13.83
CA HIS A 145 -7.08 5.07 -14.71
C HIS A 145 -7.42 5.66 -16.08
N VAL A 146 -7.38 6.99 -16.25
CA VAL A 146 -7.69 7.68 -17.50
C VAL A 146 -6.41 8.06 -18.24
N VAL A 147 -5.45 8.67 -17.54
CA VAL A 147 -4.22 9.19 -18.13
C VAL A 147 -3.06 8.22 -17.86
N ARG A 148 -2.80 7.33 -18.81
CA ARG A 148 -1.74 6.32 -18.70
C ARG A 148 -0.39 6.96 -18.33
N GLY A 149 0.26 6.40 -17.32
CA GLY A 149 1.56 6.85 -16.83
C GLY A 149 1.48 8.04 -15.87
N ARG A 150 0.29 8.61 -15.59
CA ARG A 150 0.10 9.58 -14.51
C ARG A 150 -0.22 8.86 -13.19
N CYS A 151 0.27 9.39 -12.08
CA CYS A 151 -0.08 8.94 -10.74
C CYS A 151 -0.12 10.10 -9.74
N ARG A 152 -0.78 9.88 -8.61
CA ARG A 152 -0.78 10.76 -7.44
C ARG A 152 -0.03 10.09 -6.30
N ILE A 153 0.85 10.83 -5.64
CA ILE A 153 1.63 10.34 -4.50
C ILE A 153 1.14 11.02 -3.24
N ILE A 154 0.67 10.23 -2.29
CA ILE A 154 0.31 10.67 -0.94
C ILE A 154 1.47 10.31 -0.03
N TRP A 155 2.25 11.31 0.38
CA TRP A 155 3.47 11.12 1.17
C TRP A 155 3.22 10.89 2.67
N ASP A 156 2.09 11.39 3.18
CA ASP A 156 1.68 11.23 4.58
C ASP A 156 0.27 10.65 4.60
N VAL A 157 0.18 9.33 4.54
CA VAL A 157 -1.09 8.60 4.51
C VAL A 157 -1.88 8.84 5.80
N ALA A 158 -1.22 8.93 6.96
CA ALA A 158 -1.89 9.14 8.24
C ALA A 158 -2.66 10.48 8.23
N LYS A 159 -1.98 11.57 7.90
CA LYS A 159 -2.60 12.90 7.79
C LYS A 159 -3.66 12.94 6.70
N ALA A 160 -3.43 12.29 5.56
CA ALA A 160 -4.41 12.26 4.49
C ALA A 160 -5.70 11.53 4.91
N VAL A 161 -5.61 10.42 5.66
CA VAL A 161 -6.78 9.72 6.19
C VAL A 161 -7.51 10.59 7.19
N ASP A 162 -6.80 11.22 8.12
CA ASP A 162 -7.39 12.09 9.14
C ASP A 162 -8.16 13.26 8.47
N ASN A 163 -7.57 13.92 7.46
CA ASN A 163 -8.26 14.93 6.66
C ASN A 163 -9.53 14.38 5.98
N VAL A 164 -9.48 13.20 5.36
CA VAL A 164 -10.65 12.62 4.69
C VAL A 164 -11.77 12.30 5.69
N LEU A 165 -11.44 11.80 6.88
CA LEU A 165 -12.42 11.49 7.92
C LEU A 165 -13.08 12.75 8.51
N GLU A 166 -12.36 13.86 8.53
CA GLU A 166 -12.89 15.18 8.91
C GLU A 166 -13.71 15.85 7.79
N GLY A 167 -13.71 15.29 6.57
CA GLY A 167 -14.38 15.86 5.40
C GLY A 167 -13.56 16.90 4.65
N ASN A 168 -12.26 17.01 4.95
CA ASN A 168 -11.31 17.92 4.33
C ASN A 168 -10.65 17.29 3.08
N ASP A 169 -10.00 18.13 2.27
CA ASP A 169 -9.09 17.69 1.23
C ASP A 169 -7.72 17.28 1.80
N TYR A 170 -6.99 16.47 1.03
CA TYR A 170 -5.65 15.98 1.40
C TYR A 170 -4.64 16.34 0.31
N SER A 171 -3.39 16.52 0.72
CA SER A 171 -2.30 16.84 -0.19
C SER A 171 -1.80 15.59 -0.91
N PHE A 172 -1.49 15.74 -2.19
CA PHE A 172 -0.81 14.75 -3.00
C PHE A 172 0.10 15.43 -4.01
N GLU A 173 1.08 14.70 -4.53
CA GLU A 173 1.96 15.14 -5.60
C GLU A 173 1.60 14.41 -6.90
N THR A 174 1.36 15.14 -7.99
CA THR A 174 1.09 14.51 -9.28
C THR A 174 2.40 14.22 -10.02
N ARG A 175 2.57 12.99 -10.49
CA ARG A 175 3.71 12.60 -11.33
C ARG A 175 3.25 11.97 -12.64
N ARG A 176 4.10 12.02 -13.66
CA ARG A 176 3.88 11.37 -14.94
C ARG A 176 5.14 10.70 -15.47
N TRP A 177 5.02 9.45 -15.92
CA TRP A 177 6.02 8.79 -16.72
C TRP A 177 6.13 9.46 -18.09
N ASP A 178 7.33 9.94 -18.41
CA ASP A 178 7.70 10.46 -19.70
C ASP A 178 8.55 9.43 -20.45
N ALA A 179 7.99 8.92 -21.54
CA ALA A 179 8.64 7.92 -22.38
C ALA A 179 9.89 8.46 -23.09
N SER A 180 9.95 9.77 -23.37
CA SER A 180 11.09 10.38 -24.07
C SER A 180 12.34 10.43 -23.19
N THR A 181 12.17 10.71 -21.89
CA THR A 181 13.24 10.74 -20.91
C THR A 181 13.43 9.40 -20.17
N ARG A 182 12.53 8.42 -20.39
CA ARG A 182 12.45 7.17 -19.60
C ARG A 182 12.47 7.45 -18.09
N GLY A 183 11.79 8.51 -17.70
CA GLY A 183 11.82 9.09 -16.36
C GLY A 183 10.44 9.47 -15.86
N VAL A 184 10.35 9.74 -14.56
CA VAL A 184 9.13 10.25 -13.93
C VAL A 184 9.31 11.74 -13.69
N GLN A 185 8.38 12.55 -14.20
CA GLN A 185 8.35 14.00 -14.02
C GLN A 185 7.31 14.38 -12.96
N VAL A 186 7.65 15.33 -12.11
CA VAL A 186 6.69 15.97 -11.21
C VAL A 186 5.90 16.99 -12.02
N LEU A 187 4.57 16.89 -11.98
CA LEU A 187 3.71 17.89 -12.56
C LEU A 187 3.45 18.94 -11.48
N SER A 188 3.80 20.19 -11.75
CA SER A 188 3.34 21.31 -10.93
C SER A 188 1.85 21.47 -11.17
N ASP A 189 1.05 21.39 -10.11
CA ASP A 189 -0.35 21.75 -10.18
C ASP A 189 -0.44 23.24 -10.59
N LEU A 190 -1.18 23.54 -11.67
CA LEU A 190 -1.49 24.90 -12.12
C LEU A 190 -2.56 25.54 -11.25
#